data_AF-A0AA43F081-F1
#
_entry.id   AF-A0AA43F081-F1
#
_cell.length_a   1.000
_cell.length_b   1.000
_cell.length_c   1.000
_cell.angle_alpha   90.00
_cell.angle_beta   90.00
_cell.angle_gamma   90.00
#
_symmetry.space_group_name_H-M   'P 1'
#
loop_
_entity.id
_entity.type
_entity.pdbx_description
1 polymer ?
#
loop_
_entity_poly.entity_id
_entity_poly.type
_entity_poly.pdbx_seq_one_letter_code
_entity_poly.pdbx_strand_id
1 'polypeptide(L)'
;MRQLVFLLVAALPLGAAAQYDGPAVPACRTYAERELKKQLGDDMRAVRFDNDRHLLLVREARKLGSQPVSATLSGHGAIVRRAGPPFELSFVCLLAGEKRALWFHWMPRQDAPALRQCQRGGDAQECLQLLHDLAERDLVEASAMRFQESLQADASVGNNAASTAYRNSAAAWRAYRDAECARRGPGGSDAWRACMADLTRLRYFDLQ
;
A
#
# COMPACT_ATOMS: atom_id res chain seq x y z
N MET A 1 -21.24 9.77 59.74
CA MET A 1 -19.83 9.39 59.48
C MET A 1 -19.67 9.16 57.99
N ARG A 2 -18.72 9.88 57.36
CA ARG A 2 -18.47 9.94 55.90
C ARG A 2 -17.86 8.62 55.41
N GLN A 3 -18.53 7.91 54.49
CA GLN A 3 -17.91 6.84 53.72
C GLN A 3 -17.30 7.44 52.44
N LEU A 4 -15.97 7.40 52.38
CA LEU A 4 -15.17 7.71 51.21
C LEU A 4 -15.32 6.59 50.18
N VAL A 5 -15.96 6.88 49.05
CA VAL A 5 -15.89 6.03 47.86
C VAL A 5 -14.56 6.31 47.16
N PHE A 6 -13.66 5.34 47.24
CA PHE A 6 -12.40 5.33 46.50
C PHE A 6 -12.68 5.17 44.99
N LEU A 7 -12.41 6.21 44.22
CA LEU A 7 -12.29 6.15 42.76
C LEU A 7 -10.96 5.50 42.40
N LEU A 8 -10.98 4.20 42.09
CA LEU A 8 -9.89 3.51 41.43
C LEU A 8 -9.90 3.90 39.94
N VAL A 9 -9.12 4.92 39.58
CA VAL A 9 -8.75 5.20 38.19
C VAL A 9 -7.78 4.09 37.76
N ALA A 10 -8.30 3.11 37.03
CA ALA A 10 -7.48 2.13 36.33
C ALA A 10 -6.68 2.85 35.23
N ALA A 11 -5.43 3.20 35.54
CA ALA A 11 -4.44 3.63 34.56
C ALA A 11 -4.08 2.42 33.68
N LEU A 12 -4.82 2.22 32.59
CA LEU A 12 -4.40 1.34 31.51
C LEU A 12 -3.13 1.93 30.89
N PRO A 13 -2.00 1.20 30.85
CA PRO A 13 -0.86 1.65 30.08
C PRO A 13 -1.26 1.58 28.61
N LEU A 14 -1.53 2.74 28.01
CA LEU A 14 -1.47 2.92 26.57
C LEU A 14 -0.02 2.66 26.17
N GLY A 15 0.29 1.39 25.88
CA GLY A 15 1.53 1.01 25.22
C GLY A 15 1.51 1.64 23.85
N ALA A 16 1.97 2.88 23.75
CA ALA A 16 2.45 3.44 22.50
C ALA A 16 3.55 2.48 22.04
N ALA A 17 3.27 1.66 21.04
CA ALA A 17 4.31 0.91 20.35
C ALA A 17 5.30 1.96 19.84
N ALA A 18 6.43 2.12 20.55
CA ALA A 18 7.43 3.09 20.19
C ALA A 18 7.92 2.72 18.79
N GLN A 19 7.56 3.55 17.82
CA GLN A 19 7.99 3.44 16.43
C GLN A 19 9.52 3.51 16.40
N TYR A 20 10.17 2.51 15.80
CA TYR A 20 11.63 2.38 15.84
C TYR A 20 12.31 3.43 14.93
N ASP A 21 13.11 4.33 15.51
CA ASP A 21 13.88 5.35 14.77
C ASP A 21 15.40 5.08 14.71
N GLY A 22 15.83 3.93 15.19
CA GLY A 22 17.24 3.64 15.43
C GLY A 22 18.09 3.52 14.15
N PRO A 23 19.42 3.33 14.30
CA PRO A 23 20.38 3.45 13.21
C PRO A 23 20.19 2.45 12.06
N ALA A 24 19.42 1.38 12.26
CA ALA A 24 19.12 0.41 11.20
C ALA A 24 18.31 1.03 10.06
N VAL A 25 17.43 2.00 10.35
CA VAL A 25 16.62 2.68 9.32
C VAL A 25 17.49 3.43 8.32
N PRO A 26 18.35 4.39 8.72
CA PRO A 26 19.21 5.09 7.78
C PRO A 26 20.25 4.17 7.12
N ALA A 27 20.83 3.20 7.84
CA ALA A 27 21.78 2.25 7.27
C ALA A 27 21.14 1.42 6.14
N CYS A 28 19.92 0.95 6.37
CA CYS A 28 19.17 0.22 5.36
C CYS A 28 18.76 1.12 4.19
N ARG A 29 18.27 2.33 4.47
CA ARG A 29 17.83 3.27 3.42
C ARG A 29 18.97 3.62 2.48
N THR A 30 20.15 3.96 3.00
CA THR A 30 21.33 4.27 2.18
C THR A 30 21.76 3.09 1.32
N TYR A 31 21.67 1.87 1.84
CA TYR A 31 21.94 0.66 1.04
C TYR A 31 20.89 0.47 -0.06
N ALA A 32 19.61 0.59 0.29
CA ALA A 32 18.49 0.45 -0.64
C ALA A 32 18.59 1.47 -1.78
N GLU A 33 18.86 2.73 -1.47
CA GLU A 33 19.05 3.80 -2.46
C GLU A 33 20.18 3.46 -3.42
N ARG A 34 21.33 2.96 -2.93
CA ARG A 34 22.44 2.57 -3.80
C ARG A 34 22.07 1.41 -4.73
N GLU A 35 21.41 0.37 -4.24
CA GLU A 35 21.03 -0.78 -5.08
C GLU A 35 19.94 -0.41 -6.08
N LEU A 36 18.93 0.34 -5.66
CA LEU A 36 17.86 0.80 -6.53
C LEU A 36 18.35 1.81 -7.58
N LYS A 37 19.32 2.67 -7.24
CA LYS A 37 19.96 3.57 -8.20
C LYS A 37 20.65 2.80 -9.33
N LYS A 38 21.22 1.63 -9.07
CA LYS A 38 21.81 0.77 -10.13
C LYS A 38 20.76 0.20 -11.07
N GLN A 39 19.56 -0.11 -10.56
CA GLN A 39 18.47 -0.73 -11.32
C GLN A 39 17.62 0.30 -12.09
N LEU A 40 17.29 1.41 -11.43
CA LEU A 40 16.37 2.43 -11.94
C LEU A 40 17.09 3.65 -12.52
N GLY A 41 18.40 3.72 -12.37
CA GLY A 41 19.24 4.79 -12.92
C GLY A 41 18.80 6.17 -12.43
N ASP A 42 18.72 7.11 -13.37
CA ASP A 42 18.43 8.50 -13.05
C ASP A 42 16.99 8.80 -12.68
N ASP A 43 16.07 7.90 -12.97
CA ASP A 43 14.67 8.09 -12.65
C ASP A 43 14.38 7.95 -11.14
N MET A 44 15.23 7.27 -10.37
CA MET A 44 15.10 7.18 -8.92
C MET A 44 15.55 8.48 -8.24
N ARG A 45 14.67 9.04 -7.39
CA ARG A 45 14.91 10.24 -6.58
C ARG A 45 15.25 9.92 -5.13
N ALA A 46 14.45 9.08 -4.46
CA ALA A 46 14.65 8.72 -3.05
C ALA A 46 13.99 7.40 -2.69
N VAL A 47 14.46 6.76 -1.61
CA VAL A 47 13.72 5.67 -0.94
C VAL A 47 13.21 6.20 0.39
N ARG A 48 11.91 6.04 0.65
CA ARG A 48 11.27 6.46 1.90
C ARG A 48 10.74 5.23 2.61
N PHE A 49 11.15 5.01 3.85
CA PHE A 49 10.57 3.98 4.71
C PHE A 49 9.52 4.60 5.62
N ASP A 50 8.44 3.87 5.84
CA ASP A 50 7.37 4.26 6.74
C ASP A 50 7.79 3.99 8.17
N ASN A 51 7.63 5.00 9.02
CA ASN A 51 7.73 4.82 10.45
C ASN A 51 6.34 4.52 11.00
N ASP A 52 5.86 3.29 10.78
CA ASP A 52 4.56 2.83 11.23
C ASP A 52 4.66 1.49 11.97
N ARG A 53 3.51 0.93 12.35
CA ARG A 53 3.45 -0.34 13.08
C ARG A 53 4.04 -1.54 12.33
N HIS A 54 4.27 -1.43 11.02
CA HIS A 54 4.85 -2.48 10.20
C HIS A 54 6.37 -2.41 10.14
N LEU A 55 6.98 -1.33 10.66
CA LEU A 55 8.43 -1.23 10.80
C LEU A 55 8.89 -2.08 11.98
N LEU A 56 9.54 -3.21 11.68
CA LEU A 56 9.94 -4.21 12.65
C LEU A 56 11.45 -4.44 12.57
N LEU A 57 12.13 -4.29 13.70
CA LEU A 57 13.51 -4.70 13.87
C LEU A 57 13.56 -5.99 14.70
N VAL A 58 13.97 -7.08 14.07
CA VAL A 58 14.19 -8.36 14.73
C VAL A 58 15.69 -8.56 14.90
N ARG A 59 16.16 -8.63 16.16
CA ARG A 59 17.57 -8.88 16.48
C ARG A 59 17.80 -10.39 16.52
N GLU A 60 18.77 -10.85 15.76
CA GLU A 60 19.06 -12.27 15.58
C GLU A 60 20.57 -12.46 15.64
N ALA A 61 21.09 -13.35 16.48
CA ALA A 61 22.49 -13.73 16.41
C ALA A 61 22.63 -14.94 15.46
N ARG A 62 22.65 -14.70 14.14
CA ARG A 62 22.75 -15.77 13.14
C ARG A 62 23.84 -15.51 12.11
N LYS A 63 24.31 -16.56 11.45
CA LYS A 63 25.20 -16.44 10.28
C LYS A 63 24.42 -16.83 9.02
N LEU A 64 24.58 -16.08 7.94
CA LEU A 64 24.16 -16.48 6.60
C LEU A 64 25.44 -16.76 5.81
N GLY A 65 25.77 -18.05 5.66
CA GLY A 65 27.09 -18.48 5.19
C GLY A 65 28.19 -18.04 6.16
N SER A 66 29.21 -17.33 5.65
CA SER A 66 30.28 -16.74 6.47
C SER A 66 29.96 -15.35 7.03
N GLN A 67 28.84 -14.74 6.63
CA GLN A 67 28.49 -13.38 7.02
C GLN A 67 27.67 -13.37 8.32
N PRO A 68 28.09 -12.64 9.36
CA PRO A 68 27.28 -12.46 10.55
C PRO A 68 26.12 -11.51 10.26
N VAL A 69 24.90 -11.97 10.53
CA VAL A 69 23.68 -11.16 10.53
C VAL A 69 23.26 -10.97 11.98
N SER A 70 23.19 -9.73 12.44
CA SER A 70 22.80 -9.42 13.81
C SER A 70 21.33 -9.00 13.93
N ALA A 71 20.73 -8.57 12.81
CA ALA A 71 19.36 -8.10 12.80
C ALA A 71 18.75 -8.12 11.38
N THR A 72 17.43 -8.15 11.35
CA THR A 72 16.60 -8.00 10.16
C THR A 72 15.66 -6.82 10.39
N LEU A 73 15.67 -5.83 9.50
CA LEU A 73 14.71 -4.73 9.48
C LEU A 73 13.72 -4.97 8.33
N SER A 74 12.43 -5.00 8.62
CA SER A 74 11.37 -5.13 7.62
C SER A 74 10.32 -4.05 7.81
N GLY A 75 9.61 -3.72 6.74
CA GLY A 75 8.49 -2.79 6.82
C GLY A 75 7.99 -2.34 5.47
N HIS A 76 7.36 -1.16 5.46
CA HIS A 76 6.78 -0.54 4.29
C HIS A 76 7.53 0.71 3.88
N GLY A 77 7.35 1.13 2.64
CA GLY A 77 7.93 2.35 2.13
C GLY A 77 7.53 2.63 0.70
N ALA A 78 8.28 3.53 0.06
CA ALA A 78 8.12 3.83 -1.35
C ALA A 78 9.44 4.19 -2.02
N ILE A 79 9.52 3.90 -3.31
CA ILE A 79 10.51 4.43 -4.23
C ILE A 79 9.91 5.66 -4.88
N VAL A 80 10.47 6.82 -4.54
CA VAL A 80 10.08 8.10 -5.14
C VAL A 80 10.88 8.29 -6.42
N ARG A 81 10.17 8.52 -7.52
CA ARG A 81 10.73 8.75 -8.86
C ARG A 81 10.82 10.23 -9.19
N ARG A 82 11.53 10.56 -10.27
CA ARG A 82 11.53 11.92 -10.84
C ARG A 82 10.20 12.24 -11.50
N ALA A 83 9.60 11.27 -12.17
CA ALA A 83 8.31 11.42 -12.83
C ALA A 83 7.35 10.27 -12.49
N GLY A 84 6.05 10.58 -12.49
CA GLY A 84 5.00 9.62 -12.18
C GLY A 84 4.82 9.33 -10.68
N PRO A 85 3.89 8.41 -10.36
CA PRO A 85 3.55 8.09 -8.99
C PRO A 85 4.69 7.31 -8.32
N PRO A 86 4.92 7.50 -7.01
CA PRO A 86 5.84 6.67 -6.24
C PRO A 86 5.44 5.18 -6.28
N PHE A 87 6.41 4.28 -6.31
CA PHE A 87 6.13 2.84 -6.16
C PHE A 87 6.12 2.47 -4.68
N GLU A 88 4.97 2.07 -4.17
CA GLU A 88 4.84 1.59 -2.79
C GLU A 88 5.43 0.18 -2.69
N LEU A 89 6.11 -0.11 -1.59
CA LEU A 89 6.82 -1.35 -1.38
C LEU A 89 6.70 -1.89 0.04
N SER A 90 6.89 -3.19 0.16
CA SER A 90 7.32 -3.86 1.38
C SER A 90 8.77 -4.25 1.22
N PHE A 91 9.56 -4.18 2.30
CA PHE A 91 10.98 -4.50 2.24
C PHE A 91 11.44 -5.40 3.38
N VAL A 92 12.58 -6.05 3.15
CA VAL A 92 13.39 -6.76 4.13
C VAL A 92 14.84 -6.36 3.93
N CYS A 93 15.53 -6.11 5.04
CA CYS A 93 16.89 -5.60 5.08
C CYS A 93 17.71 -6.37 6.10
N LEU A 94 18.78 -7.01 5.65
CA LEU A 94 19.67 -7.78 6.51
C LEU A 94 20.82 -6.89 6.99
N LEU A 95 21.12 -6.94 8.28
CA LEU A 95 22.04 -6.03 8.95
C LEU A 95 23.15 -6.81 9.68
N ALA A 96 24.39 -6.34 9.55
CA ALA A 96 25.53 -6.76 10.36
C ALA A 96 25.87 -5.66 11.37
N GLY A 97 25.19 -5.72 12.51
CA GLY A 97 25.00 -4.59 13.41
C GLY A 97 23.94 -3.63 12.85
N GLU A 98 23.29 -2.86 13.72
CA GLU A 98 22.27 -1.88 13.30
C GLU A 98 22.84 -0.73 12.42
N LYS A 99 24.16 -0.64 12.21
CA LYS A 99 24.80 0.44 11.44
C LYS A 99 25.24 0.03 10.03
N ARG A 100 25.08 -1.24 9.65
CA ARG A 100 25.60 -1.75 8.37
C ARG A 100 24.65 -2.74 7.71
N ALA A 101 24.03 -2.31 6.62
CA ALA A 101 23.22 -3.18 5.78
C ALA A 101 24.11 -4.08 4.89
N LEU A 102 23.73 -5.35 4.83
CA LEU A 102 24.37 -6.39 4.03
C LEU A 102 23.61 -6.64 2.73
N TRP A 103 22.28 -6.56 2.81
CA TRP A 103 21.38 -6.90 1.71
C TRP A 103 20.03 -6.21 1.88
N PHE A 104 19.39 -5.90 0.76
CA PHE A 104 18.07 -5.29 0.70
C PHE A 104 17.25 -5.96 -0.39
N HIS A 105 16.01 -6.28 -0.08
CA HIS A 105 15.02 -6.75 -1.03
C HIS A 105 13.69 -6.08 -0.79
N TRP A 106 12.94 -5.89 -1.87
CA TRP A 106 11.66 -5.22 -1.85
C TRP A 106 10.70 -5.91 -2.82
N MET A 107 9.41 -5.77 -2.53
CA MET A 107 8.31 -6.22 -3.36
C MET A 107 7.32 -5.07 -3.54
N PRO A 108 6.73 -4.89 -4.74
CA PRO A 108 5.73 -3.87 -4.96
C PRO A 108 4.49 -4.16 -4.11
N ARG A 109 3.90 -3.09 -3.57
CA ARG A 109 2.63 -3.12 -2.85
C ARG A 109 1.54 -2.47 -3.68
N GLN A 110 0.37 -3.10 -3.67
CA GLN A 110 -0.81 -2.64 -4.41
C GLN A 110 -1.94 -2.14 -3.49
N ASP A 111 -1.80 -2.36 -2.18
CA ASP A 111 -2.77 -2.03 -1.13
C ASP A 111 -2.55 -0.64 -0.51
N ALA A 112 -1.58 0.12 -0.99
CA ALA A 112 -1.24 1.41 -0.43
C ALA A 112 -2.30 2.47 -0.79
N PRO A 113 -2.80 3.26 0.20
CA PRO A 113 -3.77 4.31 -0.06
C PRO A 113 -3.24 5.35 -1.05
N ALA A 114 -4.01 5.64 -2.10
CA ALA A 114 -3.59 6.52 -3.19
C ALA A 114 -3.17 7.92 -2.71
N LEU A 115 -3.86 8.48 -1.72
CA LEU A 115 -3.50 9.78 -1.16
C LEU A 115 -2.10 9.75 -0.52
N ARG A 116 -1.80 8.72 0.28
CA ARG A 116 -0.48 8.56 0.90
C ARG A 116 0.60 8.41 -0.17
N GLN A 117 0.33 7.58 -1.19
CA GLN A 117 1.24 7.38 -2.31
C GLN A 117 1.59 8.70 -3.00
N CYS A 118 0.59 9.51 -3.32
CA CYS A 118 0.80 10.78 -4.02
C CYS A 118 1.41 11.89 -3.15
N GLN A 119 1.16 11.90 -1.85
CA GLN A 119 1.80 12.85 -0.92
C GLN A 119 3.32 12.67 -0.79
N ARG A 120 3.87 11.52 -1.21
CA ARG A 120 5.33 11.32 -1.21
C ARG A 120 6.04 11.98 -2.39
N GLY A 121 5.28 12.33 -3.43
CA GLY A 121 5.77 12.88 -4.69
C GLY A 121 5.75 14.41 -4.73
N GLY A 122 5.50 14.93 -5.94
CA GLY A 122 5.27 16.34 -6.22
C GLY A 122 3.78 16.66 -6.18
N ASP A 123 3.21 17.01 -7.33
CA ASP A 123 1.79 17.35 -7.47
C ASP A 123 0.90 16.14 -7.13
N ALA A 124 0.20 16.23 -6.00
CA ALA A 124 -0.68 15.18 -5.53
C ALA A 124 -1.89 15.00 -6.46
N GLN A 125 -2.40 16.08 -7.05
CA GLN A 125 -3.59 16.03 -7.90
C GLN A 125 -3.30 15.32 -9.22
N GLU A 126 -2.19 15.67 -9.87
CA GLU A 126 -1.73 14.99 -11.10
C GLU A 126 -1.45 13.51 -10.84
N CYS A 127 -0.76 13.21 -9.74
CA CYS A 127 -0.50 11.84 -9.33
C CYS A 127 -1.80 11.06 -9.10
N LEU A 128 -2.76 11.62 -8.38
CA LEU A 128 -4.03 10.96 -8.09
C LEU A 128 -4.85 10.70 -9.35
N GLN A 129 -4.86 11.64 -10.30
CA GLN A 129 -5.51 11.42 -11.60
C GLN A 129 -4.85 10.28 -12.36
N LEU A 130 -3.51 10.26 -12.43
CA LEU A 130 -2.79 9.19 -13.11
C LEU A 130 -3.03 7.81 -12.46
N LEU A 131 -3.09 7.76 -11.12
CA LEU A 131 -3.43 6.53 -10.41
C LEU A 131 -4.86 6.06 -10.70
N HIS A 132 -5.81 6.99 -10.79
CA HIS A 132 -7.19 6.68 -11.16
C HIS A 132 -7.27 6.15 -12.59
N ASP A 133 -6.61 6.80 -13.55
CA ASP A 133 -6.61 6.38 -14.96
C ASP A 133 -5.95 5.01 -15.17
N LEU A 134 -4.88 4.71 -14.43
CA LEU A 134 -4.29 3.36 -14.40
C LEU A 134 -5.29 2.34 -13.85
N ALA A 135 -5.90 2.61 -12.70
CA ALA A 135 -6.86 1.70 -12.08
C ALA A 135 -8.10 1.45 -12.97
N GLU A 136 -8.62 2.46 -13.66
CA GLU A 136 -9.77 2.29 -14.57
C GLU A 136 -9.41 1.43 -15.77
N ARG A 137 -8.20 1.58 -16.34
CA ARG A 137 -7.74 0.71 -17.43
C ARG A 137 -7.68 -0.76 -16.99
N ASP A 138 -7.04 -1.02 -15.86
CA ASP A 138 -6.94 -2.37 -15.29
C ASP A 138 -8.33 -2.95 -15.01
N LEU A 139 -9.24 -2.16 -14.43
CA LEU A 139 -10.61 -2.57 -14.14
C LEU A 139 -11.40 -2.87 -15.41
N VAL A 140 -11.27 -2.07 -16.48
CA VAL A 140 -11.96 -2.30 -17.75
C VAL A 140 -11.54 -3.63 -18.37
N GLU A 141 -10.25 -3.93 -18.37
CA GLU A 141 -9.72 -5.20 -18.87
C GLU A 141 -10.25 -6.39 -18.07
N ALA A 142 -10.13 -6.35 -16.74
CA ALA A 142 -10.66 -7.40 -15.86
C ALA A 142 -12.17 -7.57 -16.01
N SER A 143 -12.90 -6.46 -16.14
CA SER A 143 -14.36 -6.47 -16.32
C SER A 143 -14.77 -7.12 -17.64
N ALA A 144 -14.05 -6.84 -18.73
CA ALA A 144 -14.33 -7.43 -20.03
C ALA A 144 -14.14 -8.96 -19.99
N MET A 145 -13.06 -9.44 -19.36
CA MET A 145 -12.83 -10.88 -19.19
C MET A 145 -13.95 -11.55 -18.39
N ARG A 146 -14.34 -10.98 -17.24
CA ARG A 146 -15.41 -11.55 -16.40
C ARG A 146 -16.77 -11.50 -17.06
N PHE A 147 -17.05 -10.47 -17.86
CA PHE A 147 -18.27 -10.42 -18.64
C PHE A 147 -18.29 -11.52 -19.70
N GLN A 148 -17.17 -11.76 -20.40
CA GLN A 148 -17.07 -12.84 -21.38
C GLN A 148 -17.26 -14.22 -20.76
N GLU A 149 -16.67 -14.49 -19.58
CA GLU A 149 -16.91 -15.72 -18.82
C GLU A 149 -18.39 -15.89 -18.46
N SER A 150 -19.07 -14.81 -18.07
CA SER A 150 -20.50 -14.86 -17.77
C SER A 150 -21.35 -15.20 -19.00
N LEU A 151 -20.97 -14.73 -20.19
CA LEU A 151 -21.63 -15.07 -21.45
C LEU A 151 -21.40 -16.54 -21.83
N GLN A 152 -20.21 -17.08 -21.57
CA GLN A 152 -19.91 -18.50 -21.80
C GLN A 152 -20.71 -19.40 -20.86
N ALA A 153 -20.84 -19.03 -19.58
CA ALA A 153 -21.67 -19.75 -18.62
C ALA A 153 -23.14 -19.78 -19.06
N ASP A 154 -23.67 -18.62 -19.45
CA ASP A 154 -25.03 -18.45 -19.98
C ASP A 154 -25.28 -19.33 -21.23
N ALA A 155 -24.32 -19.36 -22.17
CA ALA A 155 -24.41 -20.18 -23.38
C ALA A 155 -24.48 -21.69 -23.08
N SER A 156 -23.81 -22.17 -22.03
CA SER A 156 -23.80 -23.59 -21.64
C SER A 156 -25.14 -24.09 -21.10
N VAL A 157 -25.95 -23.19 -20.51
CA VAL A 157 -27.26 -23.51 -19.91
C VAL A 157 -28.43 -22.99 -20.75
N GLY A 158 -28.16 -22.17 -21.78
CA GLY A 158 -29.17 -21.60 -22.65
C GLY A 158 -30.03 -20.52 -21.99
N ASN A 159 -29.47 -19.76 -21.03
CA ASN A 159 -30.16 -18.64 -20.36
C ASN A 159 -29.25 -17.39 -20.30
N ASN A 160 -29.63 -16.36 -19.55
CA ASN A 160 -28.85 -15.11 -19.41
C ASN A 160 -28.61 -14.71 -17.93
N ALA A 161 -28.70 -15.66 -17.02
CA ALA A 161 -28.71 -15.40 -15.59
C ALA A 161 -27.37 -14.84 -15.10
N ALA A 162 -26.25 -15.42 -15.54
CA ALA A 162 -24.90 -15.02 -15.12
C ALA A 162 -24.54 -13.64 -15.66
N SER A 163 -24.75 -13.38 -16.95
CA SER A 163 -24.44 -12.06 -17.54
C SER A 163 -25.34 -10.96 -17.00
N THR A 164 -26.60 -11.26 -16.66
CA THR A 164 -27.51 -10.31 -16.00
C THR A 164 -27.04 -10.01 -14.58
N ALA A 165 -26.69 -11.02 -13.80
CA ALA A 165 -26.16 -10.84 -12.45
C ALA A 165 -24.86 -10.02 -12.47
N TYR A 166 -23.97 -10.29 -13.42
CA TYR A 166 -22.74 -9.52 -13.60
C TYR A 166 -23.01 -8.03 -13.89
N ARG A 167 -23.87 -7.73 -14.87
CA ARG A 167 -24.24 -6.34 -15.21
C ARG A 167 -24.84 -5.60 -14.01
N ASN A 168 -25.73 -6.26 -13.28
CA ASN A 168 -26.35 -5.68 -12.08
C ASN A 168 -25.33 -5.41 -10.97
N SER A 169 -24.43 -6.35 -10.71
CA SER A 169 -23.33 -6.18 -9.75
C SER A 169 -22.42 -5.02 -10.15
N ALA A 170 -22.02 -4.93 -11.42
CA ALA A 170 -21.18 -3.84 -11.92
C ALA A 170 -21.86 -2.47 -11.81
N ALA A 171 -23.15 -2.38 -12.12
CA ALA A 171 -23.92 -1.15 -11.97
C ALA A 171 -24.04 -0.73 -10.49
N ALA A 172 -24.36 -1.67 -9.60
CA ALA A 172 -24.46 -1.42 -8.17
C ALA A 172 -23.13 -0.95 -7.58
N TRP A 173 -22.01 -1.56 -7.99
CA TRP A 173 -20.69 -1.15 -7.55
C TRP A 173 -20.33 0.28 -7.99
N ARG A 174 -20.63 0.68 -9.24
CA ARG A 174 -20.38 2.05 -9.71
C ARG A 174 -21.18 3.07 -8.89
N ALA A 175 -22.46 2.78 -8.65
CA ALA A 175 -23.31 3.64 -7.82
C ALA A 175 -22.77 3.75 -6.38
N TYR A 176 -22.29 2.64 -5.80
CA TYR A 176 -21.63 2.65 -4.50
C TYR A 176 -20.36 3.50 -4.50
N ARG A 177 -19.46 3.30 -5.47
CA ARG A 177 -18.20 4.06 -5.57
C ARG A 177 -18.48 5.55 -5.63
N ASP A 178 -19.38 5.97 -6.52
CA ASP A 178 -19.65 7.39 -6.73
C ASP A 178 -20.27 8.03 -5.48
N ALA A 179 -21.17 7.33 -4.79
CA ALA A 179 -21.76 7.78 -3.52
C ALA A 179 -20.74 7.84 -2.37
N GLU A 180 -19.89 6.82 -2.22
CA GLU A 180 -18.86 6.78 -1.19
C GLU A 180 -17.81 7.86 -1.41
N CYS A 181 -17.40 8.11 -2.66
CA CYS A 181 -16.42 9.15 -2.95
C CYS A 181 -16.99 10.56 -2.80
N ALA A 182 -18.26 10.78 -3.15
CA ALA A 182 -18.95 12.03 -2.83
C ALA A 182 -19.05 12.28 -1.32
N ARG A 183 -19.18 11.23 -0.50
CA ARG A 183 -19.17 11.32 0.98
C ARG A 183 -17.81 11.76 1.53
N ARG A 184 -16.70 11.36 0.89
CA ARG A 184 -15.33 11.69 1.35
C ARG A 184 -14.90 13.11 1.01
N GLY A 185 -15.46 13.71 -0.03
CA GLY A 185 -15.17 15.08 -0.40
C GLY A 185 -15.88 15.53 -1.68
N PRO A 186 -15.86 16.84 -1.97
CA PRO A 186 -16.44 17.37 -3.19
C PRO A 186 -15.71 16.81 -4.42
N GLY A 187 -16.45 16.68 -5.52
CA GLY A 187 -15.90 16.21 -6.79
C GLY A 187 -14.64 16.97 -7.20
N GLY A 188 -13.59 16.23 -7.57
CA GLY A 188 -12.31 16.80 -7.97
C GLY A 188 -11.34 17.15 -6.83
N SER A 189 -11.75 17.08 -5.55
CA SER A 189 -10.83 17.19 -4.42
C SER A 189 -9.88 15.99 -4.31
N ASP A 190 -8.75 16.14 -3.63
CA ASP A 190 -7.78 15.06 -3.38
C ASP A 190 -8.43 13.85 -2.67
N ALA A 191 -9.29 14.11 -1.68
CA ALA A 191 -10.01 13.05 -0.97
C ALA A 191 -10.95 12.27 -1.90
N TRP A 192 -11.67 12.97 -2.78
CA TRP A 192 -12.53 12.35 -3.79
C TRP A 192 -11.71 11.53 -4.80
N ARG A 193 -10.63 12.10 -5.35
CA ARG A 193 -9.77 11.41 -6.34
C ARG A 193 -9.08 10.19 -5.76
N ALA A 194 -8.55 10.29 -4.54
CA ALA A 194 -7.97 9.17 -3.83
C ALA A 194 -8.99 8.05 -3.62
N CYS A 195 -10.22 8.40 -3.23
CA CYS A 195 -11.30 7.43 -3.12
C CYS A 195 -11.59 6.71 -4.43
N MET A 196 -11.68 7.44 -5.54
CA MET A 196 -11.93 6.86 -6.86
C MET A 196 -10.84 5.87 -7.23
N ALA A 197 -9.56 6.27 -7.09
CA ALA A 197 -8.43 5.38 -7.34
C ALA A 197 -8.44 4.13 -6.44
N ASP A 198 -8.65 4.30 -5.13
CA ASP A 198 -8.62 3.21 -4.15
C ASP A 198 -9.75 2.19 -4.39
N LEU A 199 -10.99 2.66 -4.59
CA LEU A 199 -12.13 1.76 -4.82
C LEU A 199 -12.05 1.07 -6.18
N THR A 200 -11.58 1.75 -7.22
CA THR A 200 -11.39 1.14 -8.55
C THR A 200 -10.31 0.05 -8.50
N ARG A 201 -9.18 0.26 -7.79
CA ARG A 201 -8.17 -0.78 -7.55
C ARG A 201 -8.73 -1.97 -6.79
N LEU A 202 -9.47 -1.71 -5.71
CA LEU A 202 -10.08 -2.79 -4.92
C LEU A 202 -11.00 -3.65 -5.80
N ARG A 203 -11.83 -3.01 -6.63
CA ARG A 203 -12.71 -3.74 -7.54
C ARG A 203 -11.95 -4.55 -8.58
N TYR A 204 -10.83 -4.04 -9.09
CA TYR A 204 -9.98 -4.81 -9.97
C TYR A 204 -9.50 -6.10 -9.29
N PHE A 205 -9.06 -6.05 -8.03
CA PHE A 205 -8.65 -7.25 -7.27
C PHE A 205 -9.80 -8.22 -6.99
N ASP A 206 -11.00 -7.71 -6.71
CA ASP A 206 -12.19 -8.56 -6.53
C ASP A 206 -12.57 -9.33 -7.82
N LEU A 207 -12.06 -8.90 -8.98
CA LEU A 207 -12.30 -9.52 -10.27
C LEU A 207 -11.13 -10.39 -10.76
N GLN A 208 -10.00 -10.47 -10.04
CA GLN A 208 -8.91 -11.41 -10.36
C GLN A 208 -9.21 -12.80 -9.81
#